data_AF-A0A7Y2NF57-F1
#
_entry.id   AF-A0A7Y2NF57-F1
#
_cell.length_a   1.000
_cell.length_b   1.000
_cell.length_c   1.000
_cell.angle_alpha   90.00
_cell.angle_beta   90.00
_cell.angle_gamma   90.00
#
_symmetry.space_group_name_H-M   'P 1'
#
loop_
_entity.id
_entity.type
_entity.pdbx_description
1 polymer ?
#
loop_
_entity_poly.entity_id
_entity_poly.type
_entity_poly.pdbx_seq_one_letter_code
_entity_poly.pdbx_strand_id
1 'polypeptide(L)'
;MPEYVYTATDDDGVAISATVEASSPQSALSRVRMQGLEPISISEIGLPDSAAHTEEPSFPRPAPPPPSPRPLPHEIGRFYRWRNPLMFFAVFFSLISTFIFTGFLFAGAGFAALMPALFLALGLGIGLRTWRIADRRLRAWRYGTAAEATITSIGQANYNVNGRSPFKMEYEYAADGVPMTGTRTTFNPDITEYSLGESLWVVFDPARPSVSAEWPPIA
;
A
#
# COMPACT_ATOMS: atom_id res chain seq x y z
N MET A 1 20.83 31.39 -22.79
CA MET A 1 20.31 30.42 -23.77
C MET A 1 19.54 29.38 -22.98
N PRO A 2 18.40 28.85 -23.47
CA PRO A 2 17.67 27.84 -22.73
C PRO A 2 18.55 26.59 -22.55
N GLU A 3 18.50 26.03 -21.34
CA GLU A 3 19.20 24.79 -20.99
C GLU A 3 18.17 23.65 -21.06
N TYR A 4 18.55 22.51 -21.64
CA TYR A 4 17.69 21.36 -21.78
C TYR A 4 18.30 20.17 -21.02
N VAL A 5 17.50 19.45 -20.23
CA VAL A 5 17.88 18.13 -19.70
C VAL A 5 17.53 17.09 -20.74
N TYR A 6 18.43 16.17 -20.99
CA TYR A 6 18.17 14.99 -21.80
C TYR A 6 18.50 13.72 -21.04
N THR A 7 17.73 12.67 -21.30
CA THR A 7 18.08 11.30 -20.91
C THR A 7 18.42 10.54 -22.19
N ALA A 8 19.60 9.95 -22.24
CA ALA A 8 20.06 9.15 -23.37
C ALA A 8 20.70 7.85 -22.90
N THR A 9 20.87 6.91 -23.82
CA THR A 9 21.55 5.64 -23.55
C THR A 9 22.94 5.69 -24.15
N ASP A 10 23.96 5.30 -23.38
CA ASP A 10 25.34 5.10 -23.86
C ASP A 10 25.48 3.76 -24.63
N ASP A 11 26.61 3.53 -25.30
CA ASP A 11 26.91 2.32 -26.08
C ASP A 11 26.75 1.02 -25.25
N ASP A 12 26.94 1.11 -23.93
CA ASP A 12 26.77 0.01 -22.98
C ASP A 12 25.31 -0.21 -22.53
N GLY A 13 24.35 0.54 -23.07
CA GLY A 13 22.93 0.43 -22.69
C GLY A 13 22.57 1.13 -21.38
N VAL A 14 23.47 1.95 -20.82
CA VAL A 14 23.25 2.65 -19.55
C VAL A 14 22.58 4.00 -19.79
N ALA A 15 21.48 4.26 -19.08
CA ALA A 15 20.80 5.55 -19.14
C ALA A 15 21.60 6.62 -18.38
N ILE A 16 21.93 7.70 -19.08
CA ILE A 16 22.62 8.89 -18.55
C ILE A 16 21.72 10.11 -18.68
N SER A 17 21.75 10.99 -17.66
CA SER A 17 21.04 12.26 -17.67
C SER A 17 22.04 13.41 -17.61
N ALA A 18 21.97 14.33 -18.58
CA ALA A 18 22.87 15.47 -18.68
C ALA A 18 22.14 16.70 -19.22
N THR A 19 22.77 17.87 -19.10
CA THR A 19 22.23 19.13 -19.62
C THR A 19 22.94 19.56 -20.90
N VAL A 20 22.21 20.22 -21.80
CA VAL A 20 22.73 20.79 -23.04
C VAL A 20 22.12 22.16 -23.29
N GLU A 21 22.98 23.16 -23.49
CA GLU A 21 22.54 24.48 -23.95
C GLU A 21 22.20 24.43 -25.43
N ALA A 22 21.02 24.88 -25.82
CA ALA A 22 20.59 24.94 -27.21
C ALA A 22 19.63 26.12 -27.43
N SER A 23 19.49 26.58 -28.67
CA SER A 23 18.51 27.62 -29.02
C SER A 23 17.10 27.08 -29.27
N SER A 24 16.96 25.75 -29.39
CA SER A 24 15.69 25.07 -29.59
C SER A 24 15.81 23.57 -29.23
N PRO A 25 14.69 22.87 -28.98
CA PRO A 25 14.69 21.42 -28.71
C PRO A 25 15.29 20.59 -29.86
N GLN A 26 15.09 21.02 -31.10
CA GLN A 26 15.66 20.36 -32.28
C GLN A 26 17.18 20.53 -32.34
N SER A 27 17.69 21.69 -31.90
CA SER A 27 19.14 21.92 -31.76
C SER A 27 19.74 21.16 -30.58
N ALA A 28 18.97 20.88 -29.52
CA ALA A 28 19.41 20.01 -28.43
C ALA A 28 19.51 18.55 -28.90
N LEU A 29 18.48 18.04 -29.59
CA LEU A 29 18.47 16.69 -30.20
C LEU A 29 19.67 16.47 -31.12
N SER A 30 19.97 17.43 -32.00
CA SER A 30 21.08 17.29 -32.94
C SER A 30 22.43 17.28 -32.24
N ARG A 31 22.61 18.08 -31.17
CA ARG A 31 23.82 18.08 -30.34
C ARG A 31 24.03 16.77 -29.60
N VAL A 32 22.98 16.20 -29.00
CA VAL A 32 23.05 14.91 -28.31
C VAL A 32 23.41 13.79 -29.29
N ARG A 33 22.79 13.76 -30.48
CA ARG A 33 23.14 12.78 -31.53
C ARG A 33 24.56 12.92 -32.05
N MET A 34 25.10 14.14 -32.14
CA MET A 34 26.50 14.36 -32.53
C MET A 34 27.51 13.82 -31.50
N GLN A 35 27.08 13.57 -30.25
CA GLN A 35 27.89 12.93 -29.22
C GLN A 35 27.83 11.39 -29.28
N GLY A 36 27.11 10.81 -30.25
CA GLY A 36 26.93 9.36 -30.38
C GLY A 36 25.83 8.77 -29.50
N LEU A 37 25.08 9.62 -28.78
CA LEU A 37 24.05 9.18 -27.84
C LEU A 37 22.67 9.11 -28.51
N GLU A 38 21.88 8.07 -28.18
CA GLU A 38 20.48 7.96 -28.60
C GLU A 38 19.55 8.59 -27.54
N PRO A 39 18.88 9.72 -27.85
CA PRO A 39 18.04 10.42 -26.88
C PRO A 39 16.71 9.68 -26.65
N ILE A 40 16.42 9.39 -25.38
CA ILE A 40 15.14 8.82 -24.92
C ILE A 40 14.11 9.93 -24.69
N SER A 41 14.53 11.02 -24.04
CA SER A 41 13.67 12.16 -23.73
C SER A 41 14.48 13.45 -23.61
N ILE A 42 13.87 14.58 -23.99
CA ILE A 42 14.43 15.94 -23.83
C ILE A 42 13.35 16.83 -23.23
N SER A 43 13.68 17.48 -22.13
CA SER A 43 12.84 18.48 -21.47
C SER A 43 13.61 19.80 -21.31
N GLU A 44 12.92 20.92 -21.50
CA GLU A 44 13.49 22.24 -21.26
C GLU A 44 13.61 22.49 -19.75
N ILE A 45 14.79 22.88 -19.29
CA ILE A 45 14.98 23.40 -17.94
C ILE A 45 14.43 24.82 -17.98
N GLY A 46 13.17 24.96 -17.56
CA GLY A 46 12.53 26.26 -17.45
C GLY A 46 13.39 27.20 -16.59
N LEU A 47 13.65 28.41 -17.11
CA LEU A 47 14.17 29.53 -16.32
C LEU A 47 13.29 29.72 -15.07
N PRO A 48 13.87 29.94 -13.88
CA PRO A 48 13.12 30.23 -12.68
C PRO A 48 12.65 31.70 -12.72
N ASP A 49 11.62 32.00 -13.52
CA ASP A 49 10.88 33.25 -13.36
C ASP A 49 9.53 33.21 -14.08
N SER A 50 8.56 32.62 -13.41
CA SER A 50 7.16 33.06 -13.38
C SER A 50 6.44 32.05 -12.51
N ALA A 51 5.67 32.55 -11.54
CA ALA A 51 4.85 31.76 -10.63
C ALA A 51 4.37 30.47 -11.28
N ALA A 52 4.93 29.34 -10.83
CA ALA A 52 4.37 28.05 -11.09
C ALA A 52 2.95 28.08 -10.51
N HIS A 53 1.98 28.40 -11.37
CA HIS A 53 0.80 27.57 -11.42
C HIS A 53 1.33 26.16 -11.68
N THR A 54 1.73 25.49 -10.59
CA THR A 54 1.49 24.06 -10.48
C THR A 54 0.02 23.94 -10.86
N GLU A 55 -0.23 23.63 -12.14
CA GLU A 55 -1.50 23.07 -12.54
C GLU A 55 -1.56 21.77 -11.75
N GLU A 56 -2.05 21.91 -10.52
CA GLU A 56 -2.37 20.81 -9.64
C GLU A 56 -3.26 19.93 -10.51
N PRO A 57 -2.79 18.73 -10.87
CA PRO A 57 -3.43 17.94 -11.90
C PRO A 57 -4.91 17.82 -11.52
N SER A 58 -5.78 18.30 -12.41
CA SER A 58 -7.19 18.58 -12.13
C SER A 58 -8.04 17.30 -12.04
N PHE A 59 -7.47 16.25 -11.46
CA PHE A 59 -8.22 15.09 -11.06
C PHE A 59 -9.24 15.52 -9.99
N PRO A 60 -10.51 15.07 -10.10
CA PRO A 60 -11.49 15.34 -9.07
C PRO A 60 -10.97 14.81 -7.75
N ARG A 61 -10.59 15.70 -6.83
CA ARG A 61 -10.10 15.28 -5.52
C ARG A 61 -11.17 14.43 -4.85
N PRO A 62 -10.84 13.23 -4.36
CA PRO A 62 -11.81 12.44 -3.63
C PRO A 62 -12.33 13.26 -2.44
N ALA A 63 -13.63 13.15 -2.17
CA ALA A 63 -14.24 13.88 -1.07
C ALA A 63 -13.55 13.50 0.26
N PRO A 64 -13.23 14.48 1.12
CA PRO A 64 -12.61 14.20 2.39
C PRO A 64 -13.50 13.29 3.24
N PRO A 65 -12.91 12.41 4.06
CA PRO A 65 -13.67 11.56 4.96
C PRO A 65 -14.47 12.42 5.96
N PRO A 66 -15.66 11.96 6.40
CA PRO A 66 -16.44 12.65 7.41
C PRO A 66 -15.67 12.73 8.74
N PRO A 67 -16.03 13.65 9.65
CA PRO A 67 -15.40 13.74 10.96
C PRO A 67 -15.56 12.42 11.75
N SER A 68 -14.59 12.13 12.61
CA SER A 68 -14.69 11.00 13.54
C SER A 68 -15.69 11.33 14.67
N PRO A 69 -16.47 10.35 15.18
CA PRO A 69 -16.54 8.94 14.78
C PRO A 69 -17.29 8.72 13.47
N ARG A 70 -16.73 7.92 12.56
CA ARG A 70 -17.33 7.60 11.26
C ARG A 70 -18.22 6.35 11.36
N PRO A 71 -19.43 6.36 10.76
CA PRO A 71 -20.24 5.16 10.66
C PRO A 71 -19.56 4.18 9.70
N LEU A 72 -19.18 3.00 10.21
CA LEU A 72 -18.73 1.90 9.37
C LEU A 72 -19.93 1.01 9.03
N PRO A 73 -20.13 0.65 7.75
CA PRO A 73 -21.08 -0.39 7.39
C PRO A 73 -20.83 -1.64 8.22
N HIS A 74 -21.88 -2.18 8.84
CA HIS A 74 -21.78 -3.30 9.78
C HIS A 74 -21.18 -4.56 9.10
N GLU A 75 -21.31 -4.65 7.78
CA GLU A 75 -20.76 -5.71 6.94
C GLU A 75 -19.23 -5.69 6.91
N ILE A 76 -18.61 -4.51 6.84
CA ILE A 76 -17.14 -4.36 6.77
C ILE A 76 -16.48 -4.94 8.03
N GLY A 77 -17.07 -4.67 9.21
CA GLY A 77 -16.57 -5.22 10.47
C GLY A 77 -16.61 -6.75 10.54
N ARG A 78 -17.70 -7.36 10.05
CA ARG A 78 -17.85 -8.81 10.00
C ARG A 78 -16.90 -9.42 8.97
N PHE A 79 -16.83 -8.83 7.79
CA PHE A 79 -16.01 -9.26 6.68
C PHE A 79 -14.52 -9.28 7.03
N TYR A 80 -14.00 -8.21 7.63
CA TYR A 80 -12.58 -8.11 7.97
C TYR A 80 -12.16 -9.10 9.07
N ARG A 81 -13.08 -9.47 9.96
CA ARG A 81 -12.84 -10.46 11.01
C ARG A 81 -12.94 -11.89 10.46
N TRP A 82 -14.00 -12.22 9.72
CA TRP A 82 -14.32 -13.60 9.35
C TRP A 82 -13.78 -14.06 7.99
N ARG A 83 -13.49 -13.15 7.05
CA ARG A 83 -12.96 -13.50 5.72
C ARG A 83 -11.45 -13.67 5.69
N ASN A 84 -10.78 -13.51 6.84
CA ASN A 84 -9.37 -13.82 6.98
C ASN A 84 -9.18 -15.34 7.11
N PRO A 85 -8.54 -16.02 6.13
CA PRO A 85 -8.36 -17.47 6.17
C PRO A 85 -7.60 -17.94 7.42
N LEU A 86 -6.69 -17.12 7.95
CA LEU A 86 -5.98 -17.44 9.20
C LEU A 86 -6.91 -17.52 10.41
N MET A 87 -7.98 -16.72 10.46
CA MET A 87 -8.96 -16.79 11.54
C MET A 87 -9.80 -18.07 11.41
N PHE A 88 -10.17 -18.46 10.19
CA PHE A 88 -10.85 -19.74 9.95
C PHE A 88 -9.98 -20.92 10.40
N PHE A 89 -8.71 -20.97 9.99
CA PHE A 89 -7.78 -22.00 10.45
C PHE A 89 -7.61 -21.97 11.97
N ALA A 90 -7.43 -20.80 12.58
CA ALA A 90 -7.30 -20.67 14.03
C ALA A 90 -8.50 -21.27 14.77
N VAL A 91 -9.73 -20.97 14.33
CA VAL A 91 -10.96 -21.52 14.92
C VAL A 91 -11.06 -23.03 14.69
N PHE A 92 -10.85 -23.49 13.46
CA PHE A 92 -10.93 -24.91 13.10
C PHE A 92 -9.94 -25.76 13.91
N PHE A 93 -8.66 -25.37 13.93
CA PHE A 93 -7.63 -26.06 14.70
C PHE A 93 -7.91 -26.00 16.20
N SER A 94 -8.41 -24.88 16.73
CA SER A 94 -8.76 -24.77 18.14
C SER A 94 -9.90 -25.72 18.52
N LEU A 95 -10.95 -25.81 17.69
CA LEU A 95 -12.09 -26.71 17.94
C LEU A 95 -11.68 -28.18 17.91
N ILE A 96 -10.96 -28.60 16.87
CA ILE A 96 -10.47 -29.99 16.75
C ILE A 96 -9.51 -30.33 17.88
N SER A 97 -8.57 -29.43 18.18
CA SER A 97 -7.60 -29.65 19.26
C SER A 97 -8.27 -29.74 20.61
N THR A 98 -9.30 -28.92 20.87
CA THR A 98 -10.10 -29.00 22.11
C THR A 98 -10.81 -30.35 22.22
N PHE A 99 -11.42 -30.83 21.13
CA PHE A 99 -12.10 -32.12 21.11
C PHE A 99 -11.13 -33.28 21.40
N ILE A 100 -9.99 -33.31 20.70
CA ILE A 100 -8.96 -34.35 20.86
C ILE A 100 -8.35 -34.28 22.27
N PHE A 101 -7.97 -33.08 22.74
CA PHE A 101 -7.42 -32.86 24.08
C PHE A 101 -8.35 -33.41 25.17
N THR A 102 -9.64 -33.10 25.07
CA THR A 102 -10.66 -33.57 26.01
C THR A 102 -10.73 -35.09 26.01
N GLY A 103 -10.69 -35.75 24.84
CA GLY A 103 -10.64 -37.21 24.74
C GLY A 103 -9.42 -37.83 25.43
N PHE A 104 -8.23 -37.26 25.24
CA PHE A 104 -7.00 -37.72 25.90
C PHE A 104 -7.03 -37.55 27.42
N LEU A 105 -7.63 -36.47 27.92
CA LEU A 105 -7.84 -36.27 29.36
C LEU A 105 -8.74 -37.36 29.96
N PHE A 106 -9.86 -37.69 29.30
CA PHE A 106 -10.75 -38.75 29.75
C PHE A 106 -10.12 -40.16 29.66
N ALA A 107 -9.21 -40.38 28.70
CA ALA A 107 -8.48 -41.64 28.57
C ALA A 107 -7.32 -41.80 29.57
N GLY A 108 -7.04 -40.80 30.42
CA GLY A 108 -5.91 -40.85 31.37
C GLY A 108 -4.53 -40.74 30.71
N ALA A 109 -4.47 -40.40 29.43
CA ALA A 109 -3.25 -40.33 28.64
C ALA A 109 -2.62 -38.93 28.73
N GLY A 110 -2.23 -38.53 29.94
CA GLY A 110 -1.82 -37.16 30.27
C GLY A 110 -0.68 -36.60 29.41
N PHE A 111 0.35 -37.41 29.11
CA PHE A 111 1.44 -36.95 28.25
C PHE A 111 1.00 -36.75 26.79
N ALA A 112 0.13 -37.64 26.27
CA ALA A 112 -0.38 -37.52 24.91
C ALA A 112 -1.32 -36.31 24.74
N ALA A 113 -1.93 -35.82 25.82
CA ALA A 113 -2.73 -34.59 25.83
C ALA A 113 -1.89 -33.31 25.60
N LEU A 114 -0.56 -33.34 25.79
CA LEU A 114 0.29 -32.17 25.56
C LEU A 114 0.33 -31.71 24.10
N MET A 115 0.27 -32.65 23.16
CA MET A 115 0.23 -32.34 21.72
C MET A 115 -1.00 -31.52 21.34
N PRO A 116 -2.25 -31.99 21.55
CA PRO A 116 -3.43 -31.19 21.23
C PRO A 116 -3.52 -29.91 22.08
N ALA A 117 -2.99 -29.88 23.31
CA ALA A 117 -2.88 -28.64 24.08
C ALA A 117 -1.99 -27.59 23.39
N LEU A 118 -0.85 -28.00 22.82
CA LEU A 118 0.04 -27.11 22.06
C LEU A 118 -0.67 -26.54 20.82
N PHE A 119 -1.37 -27.37 20.05
CA PHE A 119 -2.12 -26.91 18.88
C PHE A 119 -3.27 -25.96 19.26
N LEU A 120 -3.94 -26.22 20.38
CA LEU A 120 -4.96 -25.32 20.93
C LEU A 120 -4.36 -23.96 21.28
N ALA A 121 -3.23 -23.95 22.01
CA ALA A 121 -2.54 -22.71 22.37
C ALA A 121 -2.09 -21.92 21.14
N LEU A 122 -1.56 -22.62 20.11
CA LEU A 122 -1.15 -22.00 18.85
C LEU A 122 -2.34 -21.42 18.08
N GLY A 123 -3.44 -22.17 17.98
CA GLY A 123 -4.68 -21.72 17.34
C GLY A 123 -5.24 -20.47 18.01
N LEU A 124 -5.34 -20.47 19.33
CA LEU A 124 -5.77 -19.31 20.11
C LEU A 124 -4.84 -18.11 19.93
N GLY A 125 -3.52 -18.33 19.95
CA GLY A 125 -2.53 -17.27 19.73
C GLY A 125 -2.68 -16.58 18.38
N ILE A 126 -2.82 -17.37 17.30
CA ILE A 126 -3.05 -16.86 15.94
C ILE A 126 -4.39 -16.14 15.85
N GLY A 127 -5.45 -16.71 16.43
CA GLY A 127 -6.78 -16.10 16.47
C GLY A 127 -6.80 -14.74 17.18
N LEU A 128 -6.17 -14.63 18.35
CA LEU A 128 -6.08 -13.38 19.10
C LEU A 128 -5.25 -12.33 18.34
N ARG A 129 -4.14 -12.73 17.71
CA ARG A 129 -3.30 -11.81 16.92
C ARG A 129 -4.07 -11.26 15.71
N THR A 130 -4.71 -12.12 14.94
CA THR A 130 -5.50 -11.73 13.76
C THR A 130 -6.68 -10.84 14.15
N TRP A 131 -7.36 -11.17 15.24
CA TRP A 131 -8.43 -10.32 15.81
C TRP A 131 -7.92 -8.92 16.15
N ARG A 132 -6.79 -8.82 16.84
CA ARG A 132 -6.18 -7.52 17.21
C ARG A 132 -5.81 -6.69 15.99
N ILE A 133 -5.29 -7.32 14.93
CA ILE A 133 -4.95 -6.61 13.68
C ILE A 133 -6.21 -6.04 13.01
N ALA A 134 -7.26 -6.85 12.89
CA ALA A 134 -8.54 -6.40 12.32
C ALA A 134 -9.16 -5.27 13.16
N ASP A 135 -9.15 -5.42 14.48
CA ASP A 135 -9.71 -4.43 15.41
C ASP A 135 -8.97 -3.09 15.37
N ARG A 136 -7.64 -3.11 15.17
CA ARG A 136 -6.85 -1.89 14.95
C ARG A 136 -7.25 -1.16 13.66
N ARG A 137 -7.41 -1.88 12.55
CA ARG A 137 -7.86 -1.28 11.28
C ARG A 137 -9.28 -0.71 11.39
N LEU A 138 -10.19 -1.44 12.02
CA LEU A 138 -11.55 -0.96 12.26
C LEU A 138 -11.57 0.29 13.15
N ARG A 139 -10.68 0.37 14.15
CA ARG A 139 -10.50 1.59 14.95
C ARG A 139 -9.98 2.76 14.11
N ALA A 140 -8.99 2.54 13.24
CA ALA A 140 -8.48 3.58 12.34
C ALA A 140 -9.60 4.12 11.43
N TRP A 141 -10.43 3.25 10.85
CA TRP A 141 -11.57 3.71 10.07
C TRP A 141 -12.60 4.50 10.89
N ARG A 142 -12.96 4.02 12.08
CA ARG A 142 -14.01 4.62 12.90
C ARG A 142 -13.57 5.91 13.59
N TYR A 143 -12.38 5.93 14.17
CA TYR A 143 -11.91 6.97 15.07
C TYR A 143 -10.60 7.62 14.62
N GLY A 144 -10.00 7.15 13.54
CA GLY A 144 -8.73 7.66 13.06
C GLY A 144 -8.79 9.08 12.53
N THR A 145 -7.63 9.71 12.45
CA THR A 145 -7.45 11.04 11.87
C THR A 145 -7.30 10.90 10.36
N ALA A 146 -7.91 11.82 9.61
CA ALA A 146 -7.79 11.86 8.16
C ALA A 146 -6.49 12.58 7.77
N ALA A 147 -5.79 12.03 6.79
CA ALA A 147 -4.66 12.68 6.14
C ALA A 147 -4.75 12.48 4.63
N GLU A 148 -4.27 13.46 3.89
CA GLU A 148 -4.00 13.30 2.47
C GLU A 148 -2.73 12.45 2.31
N ALA A 149 -2.76 11.52 1.38
CA ALA A 149 -1.66 10.64 1.05
C ALA A 149 -1.35 10.73 -0.44
N THR A 150 -0.07 10.64 -0.79
CA THR A 150 0.40 10.60 -2.17
C THR A 150 0.82 9.20 -2.54
N ILE A 151 0.36 8.70 -3.68
CA ILE A 151 0.73 7.38 -4.17
C ILE A 151 2.16 7.39 -4.69
N THR A 152 3.01 6.55 -4.11
CA THR A 152 4.45 6.49 -4.44
C THR A 152 4.83 5.27 -5.27
N SER A 153 4.04 4.19 -5.21
CA SER A 153 4.27 3.00 -6.02
C SER A 153 2.98 2.24 -6.31
N ILE A 154 2.85 1.72 -7.53
CA ILE A 154 1.81 0.76 -7.91
C ILE A 154 2.49 -0.34 -8.73
N GLY A 155 2.26 -1.59 -8.37
CA GLY A 155 2.84 -2.73 -9.08
C GLY A 155 2.23 -4.05 -8.68
N GLN A 156 2.78 -5.16 -9.18
CA GLN A 156 2.41 -6.50 -8.73
C GLN A 156 3.23 -6.89 -7.50
N ALA A 157 2.62 -7.63 -6.57
CA ALA A 157 3.33 -8.21 -5.45
C ALA A 157 4.18 -9.41 -5.90
N ASN A 158 5.27 -9.68 -5.17
CA ASN A 158 6.22 -10.76 -5.48
C ASN A 158 5.72 -12.16 -5.05
N TYR A 159 4.42 -12.41 -5.09
CA TYR A 159 3.85 -13.71 -4.75
C TYR A 159 2.56 -13.98 -5.54
N ASN A 160 2.27 -15.26 -5.76
CA ASN A 160 1.11 -15.73 -6.51
C ASN A 160 0.11 -16.44 -5.61
N VAL A 161 -1.18 -16.18 -5.83
CA VAL A 161 -2.29 -16.95 -5.25
C VAL A 161 -3.17 -17.42 -6.40
N ASN A 162 -3.31 -18.73 -6.57
CA ASN A 162 -4.09 -19.34 -7.65
C ASN A 162 -3.68 -18.84 -9.06
N GLY A 163 -2.37 -18.70 -9.31
CA GLY A 163 -1.84 -18.27 -10.60
C GLY A 163 -2.00 -16.78 -10.91
N ARG A 164 -2.39 -15.96 -9.93
CA ARG A 164 -2.51 -14.51 -10.07
C ARG A 164 -1.68 -13.80 -9.00
N SER A 165 -0.94 -12.77 -9.40
CA SER A 165 -0.27 -11.84 -8.47
C SER A 165 -1.27 -10.77 -8.03
N PRO A 166 -1.41 -10.47 -6.74
CA PRO A 166 -2.15 -9.30 -6.31
C PRO A 166 -1.37 -8.03 -6.67
N PHE A 167 -2.08 -6.93 -6.82
CA PHE A 167 -1.50 -5.60 -6.94
C PHE A 167 -1.10 -5.08 -5.56
N LYS A 168 0.00 -4.34 -5.49
CA LYS A 168 0.52 -3.64 -4.32
C LYS A 168 0.59 -2.15 -4.65
N MET A 169 0.00 -1.33 -3.78
CA MET A 169 0.10 0.12 -3.82
C MET A 169 0.77 0.61 -2.55
N GLU A 170 1.75 1.49 -2.69
CA GLU A 170 2.41 2.19 -1.60
C GLU A 170 2.06 3.67 -1.69
N TYR A 171 1.88 4.28 -0.52
CA TYR A 171 1.52 5.69 -0.42
C TYR A 171 2.18 6.29 0.83
N GLU A 172 2.47 7.58 0.75
CA GLU A 172 3.05 8.36 1.84
C GLU A 172 2.05 9.38 2.35
N TYR A 173 2.01 9.57 3.67
CA TYR A 173 1.14 10.54 4.33
C TYR A 173 1.84 11.12 5.56
N ALA A 174 1.38 12.28 6.03
CA ALA A 174 1.88 12.87 7.26
C ALA A 174 0.93 12.54 8.43
N ALA A 175 1.46 11.92 9.48
CA ALA A 175 0.78 11.77 10.76
C ALA A 175 1.37 12.77 11.76
N ASP A 176 0.62 13.82 12.09
CA ASP A 176 1.09 14.92 12.97
C ASP A 176 2.44 15.51 12.52
N GLY A 177 2.62 15.65 11.19
CA GLY A 177 3.85 16.17 10.57
C GLY A 177 4.97 15.14 10.40
N VAL A 178 4.81 13.90 10.86
CA VAL A 178 5.78 12.82 10.67
C VAL A 178 5.44 12.03 9.39
N PRO A 179 6.38 11.88 8.44
CA PRO A 179 6.14 11.09 7.24
C PRO A 179 5.95 9.61 7.60
N MET A 180 4.90 9.02 7.07
CA MET A 180 4.52 7.62 7.25
C MET A 180 4.26 6.99 5.90
N THR A 181 4.58 5.72 5.78
CA THR A 181 4.28 4.93 4.58
C THR A 181 3.18 3.93 4.91
N GLY A 182 2.20 3.83 4.02
CA GLY A 182 1.19 2.79 4.05
C GLY A 182 1.30 1.88 2.83
N THR A 183 0.70 0.70 2.95
CA THR A 183 0.67 -0.27 1.86
C THR A 183 -0.71 -0.90 1.78
N ARG A 184 -1.24 -0.99 0.55
CA ARG A 184 -2.43 -1.76 0.22
C ARG A 184 -2.05 -2.91 -0.70
N THR A 185 -2.62 -4.08 -0.48
CA THR A 185 -2.47 -5.22 -1.38
C THR A 185 -3.84 -5.80 -1.69
N THR A 186 -4.18 -5.92 -2.98
CA THR A 186 -5.52 -6.31 -3.44
C THR A 186 -5.46 -7.10 -4.74
N PHE A 187 -6.46 -7.93 -4.99
CA PHE A 187 -6.69 -8.56 -6.29
C PHE A 187 -7.62 -7.73 -7.19
N ASN A 188 -8.16 -6.63 -6.69
CA ASN A 188 -9.01 -5.75 -7.48
C ASN A 188 -8.14 -4.96 -8.49
N PRO A 189 -8.34 -5.13 -9.81
CA PRO A 189 -7.61 -4.38 -10.82
C PRO A 189 -7.88 -2.87 -10.79
N ASP A 190 -8.98 -2.40 -10.18
CA ASP A 190 -9.30 -0.96 -10.11
C ASP A 190 -8.16 -0.13 -9.48
N ILE A 191 -7.27 -0.76 -8.72
CA ILE A 191 -6.10 -0.07 -8.16
C ILE A 191 -5.11 0.41 -9.23
N THR A 192 -5.18 -0.11 -10.45
CA THR A 192 -4.37 0.37 -11.58
C THR A 192 -4.94 1.63 -12.24
N GLU A 193 -6.15 2.05 -11.85
CA GLU A 193 -6.72 3.33 -12.29
C GLU A 193 -6.03 4.52 -11.61
N TYR A 194 -5.41 4.28 -10.45
CA TYR A 194 -4.61 5.29 -9.77
C TYR A 194 -3.30 5.57 -10.51
N SER A 195 -2.86 6.82 -10.46
CA SER A 195 -1.58 7.27 -11.01
C SER A 195 -0.55 7.55 -9.91
N LEU A 196 0.74 7.42 -10.25
CA LEU A 196 1.82 7.86 -9.35
C LEU A 196 1.72 9.37 -9.12
N GLY A 197 1.88 9.80 -7.87
CA GLY A 197 1.69 11.20 -7.47
C GLY A 197 0.23 11.60 -7.24
N GLU A 198 -0.74 10.74 -7.55
CA GLU A 198 -2.14 11.00 -7.25
C GLU A 198 -2.38 11.05 -5.73
N SER A 199 -3.28 11.95 -5.31
CA SER A 199 -3.64 12.14 -3.92
C SER A 199 -4.88 11.33 -3.56
N LEU A 200 -4.82 10.58 -2.46
CA LEU A 200 -5.93 9.83 -1.89
C LEU A 200 -6.10 10.16 -0.41
N TRP A 201 -7.29 9.96 0.13
CA TRP A 201 -7.51 10.11 1.56
C TRP A 201 -7.17 8.81 2.30
N VAL A 202 -6.42 8.94 3.39
CA VAL A 202 -6.20 7.87 4.36
C VAL A 202 -6.73 8.26 5.71
N VAL A 203 -7.06 7.26 6.50
CA VAL A 203 -7.33 7.41 7.93
C VAL A 203 -6.36 6.56 8.72
N PHE A 204 -5.72 7.16 9.73
CA PHE A 204 -4.73 6.50 10.57
C PHE A 204 -5.14 6.53 12.05
N ASP A 205 -4.73 5.51 12.82
CA ASP A 205 -4.92 5.48 14.28
C ASP A 205 -3.91 6.44 14.93
N PRO A 206 -4.30 7.57 15.56
CA PRO A 206 -3.33 8.50 16.16
C PRO A 206 -2.53 7.86 17.30
N ALA A 207 -3.06 6.82 17.96
CA ALA A 207 -2.30 6.07 18.97
C ALA A 207 -1.24 5.14 18.35
N ARG A 208 -1.38 4.81 17.06
CA ARG A 208 -0.46 3.95 16.29
C ARG A 208 -0.45 4.41 14.82
N PRO A 209 0.29 5.48 14.49
CA PRO A 209 0.26 6.07 13.16
C PRO A 209 0.54 5.10 12.02
N SER A 210 1.38 4.07 12.25
CA SER A 210 1.65 3.00 11.28
C SER A 210 0.45 2.15 10.85
N VAL A 211 -0.69 2.28 11.53
CA VAL A 211 -1.94 1.64 11.13
C VAL A 211 -2.79 2.65 10.36
N SER A 212 -2.65 2.65 9.04
CA SER A 212 -3.49 3.39 8.11
C SER A 212 -4.44 2.47 7.35
N ALA A 213 -5.50 3.08 6.83
CA ALA A 213 -6.37 2.48 5.83
C ALA A 213 -6.86 3.57 4.88
N GLU A 214 -7.03 3.23 3.61
CA GLU A 214 -7.53 4.16 2.61
C GLU A 214 -9.02 4.49 2.80
N TRP A 215 -9.43 5.61 2.21
CA TRP A 215 -10.79 6.11 2.17
C TRP A 215 -11.20 6.46 0.73
N PRO A 216 -12.41 6.08 0.27
CA PRO A 216 -13.43 5.32 1.00
C PRO A 216 -13.02 3.85 1.23
N PRO A 217 -13.64 3.15 2.20
CA PRO A 217 -13.37 1.74 2.41
C PRO A 217 -13.95 0.94 1.23
N ILE A 218 -13.08 0.43 0.37
CA ILE A 218 -13.45 -0.41 -0.76
C ILE A 218 -13.50 -1.87 -0.25
N ALA A 219 -14.66 -2.52 -0.42
CA ALA A 219 -14.93 -3.89 0.04
C ALA A 219 -14.38 -4.96 -0.91
#